data_AF-A0A496BCC6-F1
#
_entry.id   AF-A0A496BCC6-F1
#
_cell.length_a   1.000
_cell.length_b   1.000
_cell.length_c   1.000
_cell.angle_alpha   90.00
_cell.angle_beta   90.00
_cell.angle_gamma   90.00
#
_symmetry.space_group_name_H-M   'P 1'
#
loop_
_entity.id
_entity.type
_entity.pdbx_description
1 polymer ?
#
loop_
_entity_poly.entity_id
_entity_poly.type
_entity_poly.pdbx_seq_one_letter_code
_entity_poly.pdbx_strand_id
1 'polypeptide(L)' 'QCGKKAPKKLSLSVRTFKCVFCGNTMDRDHNAAQNILKKHLIRLLKPFVESGGLPPS' A
#
# COMPACT_ATOMS: atom_id res chain seq x y z
N GLN A 1 -6.56 -0.47 -4.73
CA GLN A 1 -6.05 -1.20 -3.55
C GLN A 1 -6.62 -0.61 -2.28
N CYS A 2 -7.20 -1.42 -1.38
CA CYS A 2 -7.94 -0.94 -0.20
C CYS A 2 -7.10 -0.59 1.04
N GLY A 3 -5.75 -0.67 0.96
CA GLY A 3 -4.83 -0.28 2.04
C GLY A 3 -4.84 -1.16 3.31
N LYS A 4 -5.70 -2.17 3.40
CA LYS A 4 -5.78 -3.08 4.56
C LYS A 4 -4.58 -4.03 4.59
N LYS A 5 -3.99 -4.19 5.79
CA LYS A 5 -2.88 -5.14 6.01
C LYS A 5 -3.36 -6.57 5.84
N ALA A 6 -2.51 -7.40 5.22
CA ALA A 6 -2.78 -8.83 5.12
C ALA A 6 -2.79 -9.46 6.54
N PRO A 7 -3.79 -10.30 6.87
CA PRO A 7 -3.89 -10.90 8.20
C PRO A 7 -2.83 -11.98 8.46
N LYS A 8 -2.22 -12.54 7.41
CA LYS A 8 -1.18 -13.56 7.50
C LYS A 8 0.01 -13.17 6.62
N LYS A 9 1.22 -13.52 7.06
CA LYS A 9 2.41 -13.45 6.21
C LYS A 9 2.33 -14.55 5.16
N LEU A 10 2.67 -14.19 3.92
CA LEU A 10 2.82 -15.16 2.83
C LEU A 10 4.24 -15.69 2.81
N SER A 11 4.39 -16.96 2.43
CA SER A 11 5.69 -17.54 2.12
C SER A 11 6.34 -16.80 0.95
N LEU A 12 7.68 -16.75 0.95
CA LEU A 12 8.46 -16.16 -0.13
C LEU A 12 8.20 -16.82 -1.49
N SER A 13 7.86 -18.11 -1.49
CA SER A 13 7.54 -18.88 -2.70
C SER A 13 6.23 -18.45 -3.37
N VAL A 14 5.32 -17.79 -2.63
CA VAL A 14 4.03 -17.35 -3.16
C VAL A 14 4.18 -16.00 -3.83
N ARG A 15 4.11 -15.99 -5.16
CA ARG A 15 4.25 -14.80 -6.01
C ARG A 15 2.97 -13.97 -6.08
N THR A 16 1.81 -14.59 -5.97
CA THR A 16 0.51 -13.91 -6.12
C THR A 16 -0.11 -13.57 -4.77
N PHE A 17 -0.39 -12.28 -4.54
CA PHE A 17 -1.14 -11.79 -3.40
C PHE A 17 -2.62 -11.60 -3.78
N LYS A 18 -3.53 -12.26 -3.05
CA LYS A 18 -4.99 -12.00 -3.12
C LYS A 18 -5.46 -11.33 -1.84
N CYS A 19 -6.02 -10.13 -1.96
CA CYS A 19 -6.59 -9.41 -0.83
C CYS A 19 -7.92 -10.03 -0.41
N VAL A 20 -8.03 -10.43 0.86
CA VAL A 20 -9.26 -10.99 1.43
C VAL A 20 -10.37 -9.96 1.65
N PHE A 21 -10.05 -8.67 1.60
CA PHE A 21 -11.00 -7.59 1.86
C PHE A 21 -11.63 -7.01 0.60
N CYS A 22 -10.89 -6.96 -0.50
CA CYS A 22 -11.35 -6.33 -1.75
C CYS A 22 -11.18 -7.21 -2.98
N GLY A 23 -10.75 -8.47 -2.82
CA GLY A 23 -10.61 -9.44 -3.91
C GLY A 23 -9.43 -9.21 -4.87
N ASN A 24 -8.80 -8.04 -4.82
CA ASN A 24 -7.70 -7.67 -5.71
C ASN A 24 -6.56 -8.70 -5.67
N THR A 25 -6.12 -9.13 -6.85
CA THR A 25 -5.10 -10.15 -7.05
C THR A 25 -3.97 -9.60 -7.90
N MET A 26 -2.72 -9.67 -7.43
CA MET A 26 -1.55 -9.14 -8.14
C MET A 26 -0.26 -9.76 -7.62
N ASP A 27 0.86 -9.53 -8.32
CA ASP A 27 2.18 -9.93 -7.84
C ASP A 27 2.52 -9.24 -6.50
N ARG A 28 3.06 -10.02 -5.56
CA ARG A 28 3.38 -9.59 -4.20
C ARG A 28 4.47 -8.52 -4.19
N ASP A 29 5.49 -8.65 -5.02
CA ASP A 29 6.62 -7.72 -5.04
C ASP A 29 6.18 -6.38 -5.66
N HIS A 30 5.32 -6.44 -6.69
CA HIS A 30 4.66 -5.24 -7.21
C HIS A 30 3.79 -4.54 -6.14
N ASN A 31 2.97 -5.30 -5.41
CA ASN A 31 2.18 -4.78 -4.30
C ASN A 31 3.07 -4.18 -3.18
N ALA A 32 4.19 -4.81 -2.87
CA ALA A 32 5.16 -4.33 -1.88
C ALA A 32 5.79 -2.99 -2.32
N ALA A 33 6.22 -2.89 -3.58
CA ALA A 33 6.76 -1.65 -4.14
C ALA A 33 5.75 -0.49 -4.06
N GLN A 34 4.49 -0.73 -4.41
CA GLN A 34 3.42 0.28 -4.28
C GLN A 34 3.18 0.69 -2.83
N ASN A 35 3.22 -0.24 -1.88
CA ASN A 35 3.07 0.06 -0.47
C ASN A 35 4.24 0.90 0.07
N ILE A 36 5.47 0.60 -0.34
CA ILE A 36 6.66 1.38 0.00
C ILE A 36 6.52 2.80 -0.54
N LEU A 37 6.23 2.96 -1.84
CA LEU A 37 6.02 4.27 -2.48
C LEU A 37 4.98 5.10 -1.73
N LYS A 38 3.79 4.53 -1.48
CA LYS A 38 2.70 5.21 -0.75
C LYS A 38 3.11 5.65 0.65
N LYS A 39 3.83 4.79 1.39
CA LYS A 39 4.31 5.14 2.73
C LYS A 39 5.27 6.33 2.70
N HIS A 40 6.16 6.38 1.72
CA HIS A 40 7.09 7.50 1.56
C HIS A 40 6.39 8.78 1.12
N LEU A 41 5.47 8.71 0.16
CA LEU A 41 4.65 9.85 -0.26
C LEU A 41 3.85 10.43 0.91
N ILE A 42 3.15 9.60 1.69
CA ILE A 42 2.43 10.05 2.89
C ILE A 42 3.39 10.73 3.87
N ARG A 43 4.60 10.20 4.06
CA ARG A 43 5.60 10.81 4.96
C ARG A 43 6.07 12.18 4.47
N LEU A 44 6.26 12.35 3.16
CA LEU A 44 6.66 13.62 2.56
C LEU A 44 5.54 14.66 2.59
N LEU A 45 4.28 14.22 2.42
CA LEU A 45 3.11 15.09 2.43
C LEU A 45 2.57 15.38 3.83
N LYS A 46 3.01 14.63 4.87
CA LYS A 46 2.55 14.80 6.25
C LYS A 46 2.61 16.25 6.75
N PRO A 47 3.73 16.99 6.58
CA PRO A 47 3.81 18.38 7.02
C PRO A 47 2.83 19.29 6.27
N PHE A 48 2.59 19.02 4.99
CA PHE A 48 1.70 19.80 4.14
C PHE A 48 0.22 19.59 4.53
N VAL A 49 -0.19 18.34 4.78
CA VAL A 49 -1.55 18.01 5.23
C VAL A 49 -1.80 18.54 6.66
N GLU A 50 -0.81 18.45 7.56
CA GLU A 50 -0.91 18.98 8.93
C GLU A 50 -1.02 20.52 8.93
N SER A 51 -0.48 21.20 7.92
CA SER A 51 -0.67 22.65 7.70
C SER A 51 -1.97 23.04 6.99
N GLY A 52 -2.86 22.09 6.69
CA GLY A 52 -4.13 22.35 5.99
C GLY A 52 -4.02 22.37 4.46
N GLY A 53 -2.90 21.93 3.88
CA GLY A 53 -2.73 21.79 2.44
C GLY A 53 -3.51 20.58 1.87
N LEU A 54 -4.29 20.79 0.83
CA LEU A 54 -5.00 19.71 0.11
C LEU A 54 -4.02 18.91 -0.77
N PRO A 55 -3.94 17.57 -0.64
CA PRO A 55 -3.03 16.78 -1.48
C PRO A 55 -3.34 16.95 -2.98
N PRO A 56 -2.32 16.93 -3.86
CA PRO A 56 -2.53 17.06 -5.30
C PRO A 56 -3.38 15.91 -5.84
N SER A 57 -4.30 16.26 -6.75
CA SER A 57 -5.26 15.39 -7.43
C SER A 57 -4.62 14.27 -8.25
#